data_AF-A0A8T0BSR6-F1
#
_entry.id   AF-A0A8T0BSR6-F1
#
_cell.length_a   1.000
_cell.length_b   1.000
_cell.length_c   1.000
_cell.angle_alpha   90.00
_cell.angle_beta   90.00
_cell.angle_gamma   90.00
#
_symmetry.space_group_name_H-M   'P 1'
#
loop_
_entity.id
_entity.type
_entity.pdbx_description
1 polymer ?
#
loop_
_entity_poly.entity_id
_entity_poly.type
_entity_poly.pdbx_seq_one_letter_code
_entity_poly.pdbx_strand_id
1 'polypeptide(L)'
;MEFPCNINVLIMSEGRSLLPCDCQVHLHPAMNPPNLEEYLKTLQHSQLSSQLNKYRVYLTVARSLDYSISDQITKAVEEDFVEMRKDDPQSISAEDLHRMLVVARLLSLSYGQSTLSRENWMKAKQLEILRTSRTQQTQQHKCVNGNEP
;
A
#
# COMPACT_ATOMS: atom_id res chain seq x y z
N MET A 1 -2.42 -17.01 -28.63
CA MET A 1 -3.73 -16.66 -28.07
C MET A 1 -3.47 -15.92 -26.79
N GLU A 2 -3.89 -14.66 -26.70
CA GLU A 2 -3.88 -13.91 -25.44
C GLU A 2 -5.25 -14.08 -24.78
N PHE A 3 -5.25 -14.50 -23.52
CA PHE A 3 -6.47 -14.64 -22.73
C PHE A 3 -6.51 -13.51 -21.69
N PRO A 4 -7.62 -12.76 -21.58
CA PRO A 4 -7.76 -11.77 -20.52
C PRO A 4 -7.89 -12.49 -19.17
N CYS A 5 -6.81 -12.47 -18.39
CA CYS A 5 -6.75 -13.09 -17.07
C CYS A 5 -6.58 -12.00 -15.99
N ASN A 6 -7.47 -11.96 -15.01
CA ASN A 6 -7.36 -11.08 -13.85
C ASN A 6 -6.52 -11.76 -12.75
N ILE A 7 -5.19 -11.79 -12.95
CA ILE A 7 -4.24 -12.41 -12.03
C ILE A 7 -3.61 -11.32 -11.17
N ASN A 8 -3.85 -11.37 -9.85
CA ASN A 8 -3.12 -10.54 -8.89
C ASN A 8 -1.77 -11.18 -8.61
N VAL A 9 -0.68 -10.44 -8.85
CA VAL A 9 0.69 -10.91 -8.61
C VAL A 9 1.26 -10.18 -7.39
N LEU A 10 1.69 -10.93 -6.38
CA LEU A 10 2.44 -10.44 -5.23
C LEU A 10 3.86 -11.01 -5.29
N ILE A 11 4.86 -10.13 -5.32
CA ILE A 11 6.27 -10.52 -5.33
C ILE A 11 6.84 -10.28 -3.93
N MET A 12 7.36 -11.34 -3.32
CA MET A 12 8.12 -11.26 -2.07
C MET A 12 9.61 -11.45 -2.39
N SER A 13 10.44 -10.51 -1.93
CA SER A 13 11.89 -10.55 -2.13
C SER A 13 12.59 -9.91 -0.94
N GLU A 14 13.76 -10.45 -0.58
CA GLU A 14 14.67 -9.83 0.40
C GLU A 14 15.50 -8.70 -0.23
N GLY A 15 15.49 -8.59 -1.55
CA GLY A 15 16.28 -7.63 -2.31
C GLY A 15 15.50 -6.96 -3.44
N ARG A 16 16.21 -6.44 -4.43
CA ARG A 16 15.57 -5.89 -5.64
C ARG A 16 15.01 -7.06 -6.46
N SER A 17 13.72 -7.01 -6.73
CA SER A 17 13.06 -7.97 -7.62
C SER A 17 13.66 -7.92 -9.03
N LEU A 18 13.89 -9.10 -9.63
CA LEU A 18 14.23 -9.23 -11.06
C LEU A 18 12.99 -9.06 -11.95
N LEU A 19 11.80 -9.29 -11.39
CA LEU A 19 10.54 -9.10 -12.09
C LEU A 19 10.10 -7.63 -11.99
N PRO A 20 9.50 -7.07 -13.06
CA PRO A 20 8.92 -5.75 -13.01
C PRO A 20 7.83 -5.67 -11.93
N CYS A 21 7.72 -4.53 -11.27
CA CYS A 21 6.73 -4.30 -10.23
C CYS A 21 6.23 -2.85 -10.29
N ASP A 22 4.92 -2.66 -10.18
CA ASP A 22 4.29 -1.34 -10.26
C ASP A 22 4.43 -0.55 -8.95
N CYS A 23 4.56 -1.26 -7.83
CA CYS A 23 4.72 -0.67 -6.51
C CYS A 23 5.64 -1.53 -5.63
N GLN A 24 6.58 -0.88 -4.95
CA GLN A 24 7.44 -1.50 -3.94
C GLN A 24 7.05 -1.02 -2.55
N VAL A 25 6.86 -1.98 -1.65
CA VAL A 25 6.55 -1.74 -0.24
C VAL A 25 7.59 -2.46 0.61
N HIS A 26 8.62 -1.72 1.02
CA HIS A 26 9.61 -2.22 1.98
C HIS A 26 8.92 -2.47 3.32
N LEU A 27 9.06 -3.68 3.87
CA LEU A 27 8.50 -4.05 5.16
C LEU A 27 9.44 -3.60 6.28
N HIS A 28 8.85 -3.07 7.35
CA HIS A 28 9.57 -2.78 8.59
C HIS A 28 8.96 -3.67 9.68
N PRO A 29 9.73 -4.60 10.28
CA PRO A 29 9.20 -5.48 11.31
C PRO A 29 8.81 -4.64 12.53
N ALA A 30 7.53 -4.69 12.90
CA ALA A 30 7.04 -4.04 14.12
C ALA A 30 7.51 -4.76 15.38
N MET A 31 7.88 -6.04 15.25
CA MET A 31 8.37 -6.89 16.33
C MET A 31 9.39 -7.89 15.80
N ASN A 32 10.41 -8.18 16.61
CA ASN A 32 11.38 -9.23 16.37
C ASN A 32 11.28 -10.24 17.53
N PRO A 33 10.42 -11.27 17.39
CA PRO A 33 10.27 -12.26 18.46
C PRO A 33 11.60 -13.01 18.67
N PRO A 34 11.99 -13.29 19.94
CA PRO A 34 13.23 -13.98 20.24
C PRO A 34 13.25 -15.42 19.69
N ASN A 35 12.07 -16.04 19.57
CA ASN A 35 11.88 -17.34 18.91
C ASN A 35 10.76 -17.25 17.87
N LEU A 36 11.16 -17.16 16.60
CA LEU A 36 10.23 -17.06 15.48
C LEU A 36 9.37 -18.32 15.33
N GLU A 37 9.95 -19.51 15.52
CA GLU A 37 9.24 -20.77 15.31
C GLU A 37 8.11 -20.95 16.33
N GLU A 38 8.39 -20.65 17.59
CA GLU A 38 7.40 -20.69 18.66
C GLU A 38 6.28 -19.66 18.41
N TYR A 39 6.64 -18.43 18.04
CA TYR A 39 5.67 -17.40 17.67
C TYR A 39 4.76 -17.86 16.53
N LEU A 40 5.30 -18.45 15.46
CA LEU A 40 4.50 -18.97 14.35
C LEU A 40 3.57 -20.13 14.78
N LYS A 41 4.03 -21.02 15.66
CA LYS A 41 3.18 -22.08 16.22
C LYS A 41 1.99 -21.50 16.99
N THR A 42 2.21 -20.49 17.82
CA THR A 42 1.11 -19.84 18.57
C THR A 42 0.06 -19.22 17.64
N LEU A 43 0.49 -18.58 16.55
CA LEU A 43 -0.41 -18.05 15.52
C LEU A 43 -1.22 -19.17 14.85
N GLN A 44 -0.60 -20.30 14.50
CA GLN A 44 -1.29 -21.44 13.90
C GLN A 44 -2.35 -22.05 14.83
N HIS A 45 -2.05 -22.16 16.13
CA HIS A 45 -2.98 -22.70 17.12
C HIS A 45 -4.17 -21.78 17.40
N SER A 46 -4.08 -20.48 17.11
CA SER A 46 -5.12 -19.46 17.38
C SER A 46 -6.37 -19.51 16.47
N GLN A 47 -6.74 -20.66 15.91
CA GLN A 47 -7.86 -20.83 14.96
C GLN A 47 -7.75 -19.97 13.68
N LEU A 48 -6.52 -19.66 13.26
CA LEU A 48 -6.20 -18.79 12.13
C LEU A 48 -6.96 -19.19 10.85
N SER A 49 -7.12 -20.49 10.57
CA SER A 49 -7.81 -20.99 9.38
C SER A 49 -9.27 -20.50 9.26
N SER A 50 -10.04 -20.53 10.35
CA SER A 50 -11.43 -20.07 10.37
C SER A 50 -11.54 -18.55 10.20
N GLN A 51 -10.61 -17.80 10.78
CA GLN A 51 -10.53 -16.34 10.67
C GLN A 51 -10.10 -15.92 9.26
N LEU A 52 -9.15 -16.63 8.65
CA LEU A 52 -8.72 -16.40 7.26
C LEU A 52 -9.88 -16.55 6.29
N ASN A 53 -10.80 -17.50 6.53
CA ASN A 53 -11.99 -17.61 5.68
C ASN A 53 -12.89 -16.37 5.81
N LYS A 54 -13.10 -15.86 7.02
CA LYS A 54 -13.86 -14.62 7.24
C LYS A 54 -13.19 -13.43 6.55
N TYR A 55 -11.87 -13.31 6.63
CA TYR A 55 -11.13 -12.25 5.92
C TYR A 55 -11.25 -12.37 4.40
N ARG A 56 -11.16 -13.59 3.85
CA ARG A 56 -11.36 -13.81 2.40
C ARG A 56 -12.76 -13.41 1.96
N VAL A 57 -13.79 -13.78 2.72
CA VAL A 57 -15.18 -13.38 2.44
C VAL A 57 -15.30 -11.86 2.50
N TYR A 58 -14.80 -11.24 3.58
CA TYR A 58 -14.85 -9.78 3.74
C TYR A 58 -14.18 -9.05 2.58
N LEU A 59 -12.95 -9.41 2.22
CA LEU A 59 -12.22 -8.80 1.10
C LEU A 59 -12.92 -9.02 -0.24
N THR A 60 -13.58 -10.16 -0.42
CA THR A 60 -14.34 -10.47 -1.65
C THR A 60 -15.57 -9.57 -1.75
N VAL A 61 -16.33 -9.42 -0.66
CA VAL A 61 -17.51 -8.54 -0.61
C VAL A 61 -17.08 -7.07 -0.75
N ALA A 62 -16.06 -6.63 -0.02
CA ALA A 62 -15.53 -5.27 -0.10
C ALA A 62 -15.09 -4.89 -1.52
N ARG A 63 -14.49 -5.83 -2.27
CA ARG A 63 -14.11 -5.62 -3.68
C ARG A 63 -15.32 -5.41 -4.60
N SER A 64 -16.48 -5.97 -4.27
CA SER A 64 -17.70 -5.84 -5.06
C SER A 64 -18.54 -4.60 -4.75
N LEU A 65 -18.15 -3.81 -3.76
CA LEU A 65 -18.85 -2.57 -3.43
C LEU A 65 -18.64 -1.52 -4.52
N ASP A 66 -19.70 -0.79 -4.82
CA ASP A 66 -19.62 0.41 -5.63
C ASP A 66 -18.78 1.47 -4.91
N TYR A 67 -18.07 2.28 -5.68
CA TYR A 67 -17.23 3.33 -5.16
C TYR A 67 -17.41 4.62 -5.94
N SER A 68 -17.59 5.73 -5.24
CA SER A 68 -17.66 7.06 -5.83
C SER A 68 -16.80 8.09 -5.07
N ILE A 69 -16.51 9.19 -5.75
CA ILE A 69 -15.86 10.36 -5.16
C ILE A 69 -16.80 11.53 -5.42
N SER A 70 -17.22 12.23 -4.36
CA SER A 70 -18.09 13.39 -4.50
C SER A 70 -17.31 14.58 -5.04
N ASP A 71 -17.99 15.50 -5.73
CA ASP A 71 -17.37 16.71 -6.30
C ASP A 71 -16.63 17.55 -5.25
N GLN A 72 -17.14 17.60 -4.03
CA GLN A 72 -16.49 18.29 -2.91
C GLN A 72 -15.12 17.66 -2.61
N ILE A 73 -15.05 16.33 -2.57
CA ILE A 73 -13.81 15.62 -2.28
C ILE A 73 -12.86 15.68 -3.48
N THR A 74 -13.38 15.61 -4.70
CA THR A 74 -12.61 15.81 -5.93
C THR A 74 -11.86 17.14 -5.90
N LYS A 75 -12.56 18.25 -5.59
CA LYS A 75 -11.93 19.57 -5.45
C LYS A 75 -10.86 19.59 -4.36
N ALA A 76 -11.13 18.99 -3.19
CA ALA A 76 -10.17 18.93 -2.10
C ALA A 76 -8.93 18.09 -2.44
N VAL A 77 -9.04 17.10 -3.32
CA VAL A 77 -7.91 16.32 -3.84
C VAL A 77 -7.12 17.15 -4.86
N GLU A 78 -7.79 17.87 -5.75
CA GLU A 78 -7.15 18.75 -6.73
C GLU A 78 -6.36 19.86 -6.05
N GLU A 79 -6.94 20.53 -5.05
CA GLU A 79 -6.27 21.55 -4.23
C GLU A 79 -5.04 20.98 -3.52
N ASP A 80 -5.17 19.81 -2.91
CA ASP A 80 -4.04 19.12 -2.26
C ASP A 80 -2.94 18.78 -3.26
N PHE A 81 -3.28 18.35 -4.47
CA PHE A 81 -2.30 18.02 -5.50
C PHE A 81 -1.53 19.24 -6.00
N VAL A 82 -2.20 20.39 -6.12
CA VAL A 82 -1.56 21.68 -6.41
C VAL A 82 -0.62 22.07 -5.27
N GLU A 83 -1.05 21.95 -4.01
CA GLU A 83 -0.23 22.30 -2.85
C GLU A 83 1.00 21.37 -2.73
N MET A 84 0.88 20.07 -3.02
CA MET A 84 2.00 19.13 -3.00
C MET A 84 3.10 19.48 -4.04
N ARG A 85 2.75 20.22 -5.09
CA ARG A 85 3.67 20.66 -6.16
C ARG A 85 4.15 22.10 -6.02
N LYS A 86 3.75 22.80 -4.97
CA LYS A 86 3.97 24.23 -4.81
C LYS A 86 5.45 24.58 -4.68
N ASP A 87 6.17 23.82 -3.87
CA ASP A 87 7.60 24.03 -3.62
C ASP A 87 8.47 23.39 -4.71
N ASP A 88 7.98 22.31 -5.34
CA ASP A 88 8.64 21.63 -6.45
C ASP A 88 7.59 21.04 -7.41
N PRO A 89 7.46 21.57 -8.65
CA PRO A 89 6.51 21.07 -9.64
C PRO A 89 6.70 19.60 -10.04
N GLN A 90 7.90 19.02 -9.82
CA GLN A 90 8.24 17.64 -10.14
C GLN A 90 8.18 16.70 -8.92
N SER A 91 7.80 17.21 -7.75
CA SER A 91 7.75 16.43 -6.50
C SER A 91 6.81 15.23 -6.58
N ILE A 92 5.72 15.36 -7.34
CA ILE A 92 4.69 14.33 -7.49
C ILE A 92 4.16 14.31 -8.92
N SER A 93 4.10 13.15 -9.56
CA SER A 93 3.57 13.00 -10.92
C SER A 93 2.06 12.76 -10.96
N ALA A 94 1.44 12.84 -12.14
CA ALA A 94 0.03 12.45 -12.31
C ALA A 94 -0.18 10.95 -12.03
N GLU A 95 0.84 10.13 -12.34
CA GLU A 95 0.83 8.70 -12.05
C GLU A 95 0.90 8.43 -10.53
N ASP A 96 1.67 9.23 -9.79
CA ASP A 96 1.67 9.16 -8.31
C ASP A 96 0.30 9.52 -7.72
N LEU A 97 -0.35 10.57 -8.25
CA LEU A 97 -1.71 10.93 -7.85
C LEU A 97 -2.69 9.80 -8.14
N HIS A 98 -2.61 9.19 -9.32
CA HIS A 98 -3.46 8.06 -9.68
C HIS A 98 -3.27 6.89 -8.70
N ARG A 99 -2.02 6.52 -8.39
CA ARG A 99 -1.72 5.48 -7.39
C ARG A 99 -2.28 5.83 -6.01
N MET A 100 -2.12 7.07 -5.54
CA MET A 100 -2.68 7.49 -4.26
C MET A 100 -4.21 7.41 -4.23
N LEU A 101 -4.88 7.77 -5.33
CA LEU A 101 -6.34 7.64 -5.46
C LEU A 101 -6.79 6.18 -5.43
N VAL A 102 -6.03 5.27 -6.07
CA VAL A 102 -6.27 3.83 -5.98
C VAL A 102 -6.11 3.34 -4.53
N VAL A 103 -5.05 3.75 -3.82
CA VAL A 103 -4.85 3.42 -2.40
C VAL A 103 -6.00 3.96 -1.54
N ALA A 104 -6.42 5.20 -1.76
CA ALA A 104 -7.52 5.82 -1.02
C ALA A 104 -8.86 5.10 -1.24
N ARG A 105 -9.11 4.64 -2.48
CA ARG A 105 -10.25 3.77 -2.81
C ARG A 105 -10.17 2.45 -2.05
N LEU A 106 -9.05 1.74 -2.16
CA LEU A 106 -8.86 0.44 -1.49
C LEU A 106 -9.00 0.56 0.03
N LEU A 107 -8.46 1.63 0.62
CA LEU A 107 -8.59 1.93 2.04
C LEU A 107 -10.05 2.16 2.45
N SER A 108 -10.78 2.98 1.69
CA SER A 108 -12.21 3.25 1.96
C SER A 108 -13.03 1.98 1.90
N LEU A 109 -12.83 1.18 0.85
CA LEU A 109 -13.50 -0.11 0.68
C LEU A 109 -13.15 -1.10 1.80
N SER A 110 -11.90 -1.09 2.29
CA SER A 110 -11.47 -1.92 3.42
C SER A 110 -12.12 -1.54 4.76
N TYR A 111 -12.71 -0.34 4.86
CA TYR A 111 -13.55 0.09 5.97
C TYR A 111 -15.05 -0.07 5.69
N GLY A 112 -15.42 -0.68 4.55
CA GLY A 112 -16.82 -0.82 4.13
C GLY A 112 -17.46 0.50 3.66
N GLN A 113 -16.66 1.51 3.32
CA GLN A 113 -17.13 2.81 2.84
C GLN A 113 -17.11 2.85 1.31
N SER A 114 -18.26 3.17 0.70
CA SER A 114 -18.44 3.28 -0.75
C SER A 114 -18.12 4.66 -1.32
N THR A 115 -17.65 5.59 -0.50
CA THR A 115 -17.31 6.96 -0.91
C THR A 115 -15.99 7.40 -0.30
N LEU A 116 -15.18 8.16 -1.03
CA LEU A 116 -13.97 8.76 -0.47
C LEU A 116 -14.31 9.81 0.59
N SER A 117 -13.73 9.69 1.78
CA SER A 117 -13.78 10.72 2.82
C SER A 117 -12.47 11.52 2.86
N ARG A 118 -12.51 12.74 3.40
CA ARG A 118 -11.30 13.54 3.65
C ARG A 118 -10.32 12.80 4.57
N GLU A 119 -10.84 12.10 5.57
CA GLU A 119 -10.01 11.32 6.50
C GLU A 119 -9.25 10.20 5.78
N ASN A 120 -9.92 9.41 4.94
CA ASN A 120 -9.28 8.33 4.19
C ASN A 120 -8.28 8.86 3.16
N TRP A 121 -8.58 10.01 2.54
CA TRP A 121 -7.63 10.69 1.69
C TRP A 121 -6.34 11.06 2.44
N MET A 122 -6.46 11.68 3.62
CA MET A 122 -5.31 12.02 4.45
C MET A 122 -4.54 10.78 4.90
N LYS A 123 -5.24 9.70 5.29
CA LYS A 123 -4.61 8.41 5.63
C LYS A 123 -3.85 7.81 4.44
N ALA A 124 -4.41 7.86 3.23
CA ALA A 124 -3.75 7.38 2.02
C ALA A 124 -2.45 8.17 1.74
N LYS A 125 -2.47 9.50 1.88
CA LYS A 125 -1.26 10.33 1.80
C LYS A 125 -0.22 9.93 2.85
N GLN A 126 -0.64 9.68 4.09
CA GLN A 126 0.27 9.24 5.14
C GLN A 126 0.91 7.87 4.82
N LEU A 127 0.14 6.91 4.30
CA LEU A 127 0.67 5.61 3.87
C LEU A 127 1.73 5.77 2.78
N GLU A 128 1.52 6.68 1.84
CA GLU A 128 2.46 6.97 0.76
C GLU A 128 3.75 7.64 1.26
N ILE A 129 3.64 8.60 2.18
CA ILE A 129 4.80 9.22 2.86
C ILE A 129 5.62 8.12 3.56
N LEU A 130 4.96 7.26 4.33
CA LEU A 130 5.65 6.18 5.03
C LEU A 130 6.33 5.19 4.05
N ARG A 131 5.68 4.87 2.93
CA ARG A 131 6.23 3.97 1.89
C ARG A 131 7.47 4.55 1.24
N THR A 132 7.42 5.82 0.85
CA THR A 132 8.54 6.53 0.23
C THR A 132 9.69 6.73 1.21
N SER A 133 9.43 7.08 2.47
CA SER A 133 10.46 7.16 3.52
C SER A 133 11.22 5.83 3.69
N ARG A 134 10.51 4.69 3.75
CA ARG A 134 11.17 3.37 3.84
C ARG A 134 12.04 3.06 2.62
N THR A 135 11.60 3.48 1.44
CA THR A 135 12.34 3.28 0.19
C THR A 135 13.62 4.12 0.17
N GLN A 136 13.56 5.38 0.61
CA GLN A 136 14.73 6.26 0.73
C GLN A 136 15.74 5.76 1.76
N GLN A 137 15.27 5.32 2.95
CA GLN A 137 16.15 4.73 3.97
C GLN A 137 16.89 3.49 3.46
N THR A 138 16.19 2.61 2.75
CA THR A 138 16.80 1.40 2.16
C THR A 138 17.83 1.75 1.08
N GLN A 139 17.61 2.81 0.31
CA GLN A 139 18.60 3.29 -0.67
C GLN A 139 19.84 3.87 0.01
N GLN A 140 19.68 4.66 1.07
CA GLN A 140 20.80 5.24 1.83
C GLN A 140 21.66 4.17 2.50
N HIS A 141 21.06 3.15 3.13
CA HIS A 141 21.80 2.04 3.74
C HIS A 141 22.65 1.26 2.70
N LYS A 142 22.20 1.14 1.45
CA LYS A 142 22.98 0.53 0.37
C LYS A 142 24.18 1.37 -0.07
N CYS A 143 24.05 2.70 -0.09
CA CYS A 143 25.15 3.59 -0.43
C CYS A 143 26.26 3.61 0.64
N VAL A 144 25.93 3.36 1.91
CA VAL A 144 26.92 3.31 3.01
C VAL A 144 27.69 1.98 3.02
N ASN A 145 27.02 0.86 2.74
CA ASN A 145 27.65 -0.47 2.72
C ASN A 145 28.34 -0.83 1.39
N GLY A 146 28.22 0.01 0.35
CA GLY A 146 28.90 -0.17 -0.93
C GLY A 146 30.34 0.34 -1.00
N ASN A 147 30.89 0.81 0.14
CA ASN A 147 32.23 1.37 0.27
C ASN A 147 33.16 0.49 1.15
N GLU A 148 32.96 -0.82 1.19
CA GLU A 148 33.98 -1.75 1.70
C GLU A 148 34.70 -2.41 0.51
N PRO A 149 36.06 -2.51 0.54
CA PRO A 149 36.89 -2.95 -0.58
C PRO A 149 36.73 -4.44 -0.94
#